data_AF-A0A662G673-F1
#
_entry.id   AF-A0A662G673-F1
#
_cell.length_a   1.000
_cell.length_b   1.000
_cell.length_c   1.000
_cell.angle_alpha   90.00
_cell.angle_beta   90.00
_cell.angle_gamma   90.00
#
_symmetry.space_group_name_H-M   'P 1'
#
loop_
_entity.id
_entity.type
_entity.pdbx_description
1 polymer ?
#
loop_
_entity_poly.entity_id
_entity_poly.type
_entity_poly.pdbx_seq_one_letter_code
_entity_poly.pdbx_strand_id
1 'polypeptide(L)'
;MLKIGKIDRIIFEKYVKPYLPLSELYLDSNVLDRIEDREIVVSSNPALGLPIETLGFFAFHYSVSNIAVAFAKPRKIVVTILLPPKSSEDDLKIICSELGDQAKKYGVKVIGGHTGVYKGIIQPIINVTSIGYRFREPLPPSLGDKIILIDKIGRETVWLKSLTGEISVEKDFWRGLTPLPKALILSSEKEIKLLHDISEGGLLEALLEISHKYNVLMKIDSKKILVDHRVLDEDFLRTPSYGALIAVASNVKNIIKTCLNNGFEYSIIGEVSEGYGVKIDGKIVRESFRTSIDEIYGEYTYTLDPIINKLLNILKRIEESKVIVKLIPEVGMNMVYAREKCRGVDDIAGLSGRIVKSMSKPLVCGKVVYGGSKHLGLLLFHLNTLNRNIRACVNIRANSNIIKALKNMGINVVEVGISESKMGCPIIDFI
;
A
#
# COMPACT_ATOMS: atom_id res chain seq x y z
N MET A 1 -3.74 16.43 19.02
CA MET A 1 -2.50 16.00 18.31
C MET A 1 -1.62 15.30 19.32
N LEU A 2 -0.96 14.22 18.92
CA LEU A 2 -0.12 13.45 19.83
C LEU A 2 1.19 14.20 20.16
N LYS A 3 1.63 14.07 21.41
CA LYS A 3 2.88 14.67 21.91
C LYS A 3 4.08 13.76 21.59
N ILE A 4 5.25 14.36 21.47
CA ILE A 4 6.53 13.64 21.27
C ILE A 4 6.80 12.74 22.48
N GLY A 5 7.31 11.54 22.21
CA GLY A 5 7.65 10.52 23.19
C GLY A 5 6.72 9.31 23.16
N LYS A 6 6.84 8.43 24.17
CA LYS A 6 5.91 7.34 24.40
C LYS A 6 4.51 7.92 24.63
N ILE A 7 3.48 7.26 24.10
CA ILE A 7 2.10 7.66 24.32
C ILE A 7 1.78 7.65 25.82
N ASP A 8 1.17 8.73 26.31
CA ASP A 8 0.80 8.84 27.72
C ASP A 8 -0.33 7.87 28.10
N ARG A 9 -0.49 7.64 29.41
CA ARG A 9 -1.43 6.64 29.92
C ARG A 9 -2.88 6.93 29.54
N ILE A 10 -3.29 8.20 29.47
CA ILE A 10 -4.67 8.57 29.16
C ILE A 10 -4.99 8.21 27.70
N ILE A 11 -4.09 8.55 26.78
CA ILE A 11 -4.23 8.22 25.36
C ILE A 11 -4.13 6.71 25.13
N PHE A 12 -3.23 6.01 25.84
CA PHE A 12 -3.12 4.55 25.77
C PHE A 12 -4.42 3.84 26.16
N GLU A 13 -5.00 4.20 27.32
CA GLU A 13 -6.26 3.62 27.82
C GLU A 13 -7.44 3.92 26.91
N LYS A 14 -7.41 5.05 26.17
CA LYS A 14 -8.50 5.47 25.29
C LYS A 14 -8.42 4.90 23.87
N TYR A 15 -7.22 4.79 23.30
CA TYR A 15 -7.03 4.54 21.86
C TYR A 15 -6.18 3.33 21.52
N VAL A 16 -5.53 2.69 22.49
CA VAL A 16 -4.73 1.48 22.26
C VAL A 16 -5.41 0.28 22.92
N LYS A 17 -5.58 0.34 24.24
CA LYS A 17 -6.09 -0.76 25.06
C LYS A 17 -7.49 -1.28 24.66
N PRO A 18 -8.48 -0.44 24.30
CA PRO A 18 -9.82 -0.93 23.95
C PRO A 18 -9.86 -1.68 22.62
N TYR A 19 -8.91 -1.38 21.73
CA TYR A 19 -8.91 -1.88 20.37
C TYR A 19 -8.06 -3.14 20.24
N LEU A 20 -6.92 -3.19 20.90
CA LEU A 20 -6.00 -4.33 20.83
C LEU A 20 -6.39 -5.45 21.81
N PRO A 21 -6.41 -6.72 21.38
CA PRO A 21 -6.65 -7.86 22.27
C PRO A 21 -5.40 -8.15 23.11
N LEU A 22 -5.16 -7.30 24.12
CA LEU A 22 -3.97 -7.37 24.97
C LEU A 22 -4.02 -8.57 25.92
N SER A 23 -2.88 -9.24 26.08
CA SER A 23 -2.63 -10.09 27.25
C SER A 23 -2.43 -9.25 28.52
N GLU A 24 -2.33 -9.91 29.66
CA GLU A 24 -1.91 -9.25 30.91
C GLU A 24 -0.57 -8.53 30.69
N LEU A 25 -0.53 -7.24 31.01
CA LEU A 25 0.61 -6.38 30.79
C LEU A 25 1.43 -6.26 32.07
N TYR A 26 2.71 -6.57 31.96
CA TYR A 26 3.75 -6.28 32.94
C TYR A 26 4.41 -4.92 32.62
N LEU A 27 5.42 -4.52 33.40
CA LEU A 27 6.06 -3.20 33.30
C LEU A 27 6.82 -3.01 31.96
N ASP A 28 7.98 -3.65 31.81
CA ASP A 28 8.90 -3.42 30.69
C ASP A 28 9.08 -4.62 29.75
N SER A 29 8.58 -5.79 30.16
CA SER A 29 8.65 -7.02 29.39
C SER A 29 7.46 -7.89 29.74
N ASN A 30 7.01 -8.73 28.81
CA ASN A 30 5.92 -9.67 29.03
C ASN A 30 6.39 -11.10 28.84
N VAL A 31 5.69 -12.04 29.47
CA VAL A 31 6.01 -13.45 29.44
C VAL A 31 5.45 -14.10 28.16
N LEU A 32 6.31 -14.75 27.39
CA LEU A 32 5.90 -15.73 26.39
C LEU A 32 5.55 -17.05 27.11
N ASP A 33 4.56 -17.80 26.61
CA ASP A 33 4.11 -19.00 27.33
C ASP A 33 5.30 -19.96 27.53
N ARG A 34 5.33 -20.71 28.64
CA ARG A 34 6.20 -21.89 28.71
C ARG A 34 5.61 -22.95 27.79
N ILE A 35 6.39 -23.40 26.82
CA ILE A 35 5.93 -24.36 25.83
C ILE A 35 6.81 -25.60 25.95
N GLU A 36 6.27 -26.61 26.60
CA GLU A 36 6.81 -27.96 26.55
C GLU A 36 6.26 -28.58 25.25
N ASP A 37 7.15 -29.12 24.42
CA ASP A 37 6.86 -29.93 23.22
C ASP A 37 6.29 -29.24 21.96
N ARG A 38 6.46 -27.92 21.76
CA ARG A 38 6.15 -27.30 20.45
C ARG A 38 7.23 -26.35 19.97
N GLU A 39 7.56 -26.45 18.68
CA GLU A 39 8.44 -25.50 18.01
C GLU A 39 7.73 -24.14 17.85
N ILE A 40 8.44 -23.09 18.25
CA ILE A 40 7.99 -21.71 18.10
C ILE A 40 8.54 -21.15 16.79
N VAL A 41 7.65 -20.60 15.97
CA VAL A 41 8.04 -19.87 14.75
C VAL A 41 7.80 -18.39 14.98
N VAL A 42 8.72 -17.57 14.51
CA VAL A 42 8.69 -16.12 14.64
C VAL A 42 8.87 -15.48 13.27
N SER A 43 8.07 -14.46 12.98
CA SER A 43 8.25 -13.57 11.82
C SER A 43 8.14 -12.13 12.28
N SER A 44 8.87 -11.21 11.64
CA SER A 44 8.77 -9.78 11.94
C SER A 44 8.78 -9.00 10.65
N ASN A 45 7.77 -8.17 10.45
CA ASN A 45 7.58 -7.42 9.21
C ASN A 45 7.08 -6.00 9.54
N PRO A 46 7.69 -4.96 8.95
CA PRO A 46 7.18 -3.61 9.02
C PRO A 46 6.08 -3.38 7.97
N ALA A 47 5.13 -2.50 8.28
CA ALA A 47 4.21 -1.88 7.35
C ALA A 47 4.39 -0.36 7.39
N LEU A 48 4.56 0.23 6.21
CA LEU A 48 4.82 1.65 5.99
C LEU A 48 4.47 2.01 4.54
N GLY A 49 4.25 3.30 4.26
CA GLY A 49 3.95 3.76 2.90
C GLY A 49 2.53 3.46 2.39
N LEU A 50 1.64 3.04 3.28
CA LEU A 50 0.24 2.71 3.00
C LEU A 50 -0.71 3.74 3.63
N PRO A 51 -1.96 3.86 3.14
CA PRO A 51 -2.97 4.69 3.76
C PRO A 51 -3.24 4.31 5.22
N ILE A 52 -3.45 5.31 6.08
CA ILE A 52 -3.66 5.13 7.53
C ILE A 52 -4.76 4.11 7.81
N GLU A 53 -5.83 4.13 7.02
CA GLU A 53 -6.99 3.25 7.15
C GLU A 53 -6.68 1.77 6.90
N THR A 54 -5.60 1.48 6.19
CA THR A 54 -5.20 0.12 5.80
C THR A 54 -3.98 -0.39 6.56
N LEU A 55 -3.20 0.52 7.16
CA LEU A 55 -1.94 0.20 7.84
C LEU A 55 -2.09 -0.88 8.90
N GLY A 56 -3.13 -0.80 9.74
CA GLY A 56 -3.39 -1.81 10.78
C GLY A 56 -3.66 -3.20 10.21
N PHE A 57 -4.37 -3.29 9.10
CA PHE A 57 -4.67 -4.54 8.40
C PHE A 57 -3.41 -5.17 7.83
N PHE A 58 -2.66 -4.41 7.02
CA PHE A 58 -1.47 -4.93 6.35
C PHE A 58 -0.37 -5.27 7.36
N ALA A 59 -0.17 -4.43 8.39
CA ALA A 59 0.78 -4.72 9.47
C ALA A 59 0.49 -6.07 10.14
N PHE A 60 -0.78 -6.37 10.42
CA PHE A 60 -1.16 -7.67 10.96
C PHE A 60 -0.87 -8.78 9.95
N HIS A 61 -1.37 -8.65 8.72
CA HIS A 61 -1.32 -9.72 7.74
C HIS A 61 0.09 -10.05 7.26
N TYR A 62 0.95 -9.06 7.01
CA TYR A 62 2.33 -9.26 6.52
C TYR A 62 3.13 -10.20 7.42
N SER A 63 3.04 -10.02 8.74
CA SER A 63 3.77 -10.87 9.69
C SER A 63 3.06 -12.17 10.01
N VAL A 64 1.72 -12.14 10.15
CA VAL A 64 0.93 -13.30 10.59
C VAL A 64 0.80 -14.35 9.49
N SER A 65 0.77 -13.95 8.22
CA SER A 65 0.76 -14.90 7.09
C SER A 65 2.02 -15.75 7.04
N ASN A 66 3.18 -15.17 7.35
CA ASN A 66 4.46 -15.88 7.37
C ASN A 66 4.48 -17.03 8.39
N ILE A 67 3.77 -16.86 9.51
CA ILE A 67 3.57 -17.94 10.47
C ILE A 67 2.71 -19.07 9.88
N ALA A 68 1.63 -18.73 9.16
CA ALA A 68 0.74 -19.71 8.57
C ALA A 68 1.40 -20.51 7.44
N VAL A 69 2.16 -19.86 6.55
CA VAL A 69 2.91 -20.55 5.48
C VAL A 69 4.06 -21.41 6.02
N ALA A 70 4.55 -21.10 7.22
CA ALA A 70 5.49 -21.93 7.96
C ALA A 70 4.83 -23.09 8.74
N PHE A 71 3.57 -23.44 8.40
CA PHE A 71 2.79 -24.53 9.01
C PHE A 71 2.66 -24.39 10.54
N ALA A 72 2.51 -23.14 10.99
CA ALA A 72 2.29 -22.81 12.38
C ALA A 72 0.96 -22.08 12.56
N LYS A 73 0.33 -22.31 13.71
CA LYS A 73 -0.86 -21.56 14.11
C LYS A 73 -0.41 -20.25 14.77
N PRO A 74 -0.75 -19.08 14.22
CA PRO A 74 -0.45 -17.80 14.88
C PRO A 74 -1.20 -17.70 16.20
N ARG A 75 -0.54 -17.16 17.23
CA ARG A 75 -1.13 -17.03 18.57
C ARG A 75 -0.89 -15.68 19.21
N LYS A 76 0.29 -15.11 19.00
CA LYS A 76 0.75 -13.94 19.73
C LYS A 76 1.47 -12.98 18.80
N ILE A 77 1.33 -11.69 19.06
CA ILE A 77 2.06 -10.63 18.35
C ILE A 77 2.66 -9.62 19.32
N VAL A 78 3.81 -9.06 18.97
CA VAL A 78 4.39 -7.85 19.55
C VAL A 78 4.23 -6.73 18.54
N VAL A 79 3.65 -5.60 18.95
CA VAL A 79 3.28 -4.51 18.03
C VAL A 79 4.01 -3.22 18.39
N THR A 80 4.82 -2.71 17.48
CA THR A 80 5.49 -1.42 17.61
C THR A 80 4.87 -0.41 16.63
N ILE A 81 4.31 0.67 17.14
CA ILE A 81 3.70 1.76 16.37
C ILE A 81 4.54 3.03 16.58
N LEU A 82 5.22 3.46 15.52
CA LEU A 82 6.00 4.69 15.48
C LEU A 82 5.31 5.72 14.61
N LEU A 83 4.99 6.88 15.17
CA LEU A 83 4.25 7.93 14.48
C LEU A 83 5.12 9.18 14.26
N PRO A 84 4.95 9.87 13.12
CA PRO A 84 5.60 11.14 12.87
C PRO A 84 5.01 12.25 13.77
N PRO A 85 5.77 13.34 14.02
CA PRO A 85 5.21 14.52 14.65
C PRO A 85 4.00 15.03 13.85
N LYS A 86 2.97 15.55 14.54
CA LYS A 86 1.67 16.00 14.00
C LYS A 86 0.65 14.90 13.70
N SER A 87 0.95 13.62 13.97
CA SER A 87 -0.08 12.58 13.98
C SER A 87 -1.20 12.91 14.98
N SER A 88 -2.42 12.60 14.57
CA SER A 88 -3.63 12.82 15.37
C SER A 88 -3.93 11.62 16.28
N GLU A 89 -4.79 11.83 17.27
CA GLU A 89 -5.32 10.72 18.08
C GLU A 89 -6.21 9.79 17.24
N ASP A 90 -6.86 10.33 16.22
CA ASP A 90 -7.72 9.56 15.31
C ASP A 90 -6.90 8.64 14.41
N ASP A 91 -5.72 9.08 13.95
CA ASP A 91 -4.77 8.24 13.19
C ASP A 91 -4.40 6.99 14.01
N LEU A 92 -4.05 7.18 15.29
CA LEU A 92 -3.71 6.09 16.20
C LEU A 92 -4.90 5.16 16.44
N LYS A 93 -6.10 5.74 16.63
CA LYS A 93 -7.33 4.97 16.82
C LYS A 93 -7.63 4.09 15.61
N ILE A 94 -7.56 4.63 14.39
CA ILE A 94 -7.82 3.90 13.14
C ILE A 94 -6.85 2.72 13.02
N ILE A 95 -5.55 2.99 13.22
CA ILE A 95 -4.50 1.97 13.17
C ILE A 95 -4.77 0.84 14.19
N CYS A 96 -5.00 1.19 15.45
CA CYS A 96 -5.22 0.21 16.52
C CYS A 96 -6.52 -0.57 16.31
N SER A 97 -7.59 0.07 15.83
CA SER A 97 -8.87 -0.59 15.57
C SER A 97 -8.72 -1.64 14.48
N GLU A 98 -8.18 -1.28 13.31
CA GLU A 98 -8.07 -2.23 12.20
C GLU A 98 -7.12 -3.39 12.55
N LEU A 99 -5.98 -3.12 13.19
CA LEU A 99 -5.06 -4.18 13.64
C LEU A 99 -5.73 -5.09 14.69
N GLY A 100 -6.43 -4.48 15.65
CA GLY A 100 -7.13 -5.18 16.72
C GLY A 100 -8.26 -6.06 16.21
N ASP A 101 -9.00 -5.61 15.22
CA ASP A 101 -10.09 -6.37 14.59
C ASP A 101 -9.56 -7.59 13.84
N GLN A 102 -8.44 -7.46 13.09
CA GLN A 102 -7.78 -8.62 12.50
C GLN A 102 -7.26 -9.58 13.58
N ALA A 103 -6.60 -9.08 14.62
CA ALA A 103 -6.09 -9.91 15.71
C ALA A 103 -7.21 -10.70 16.41
N LYS A 104 -8.35 -10.07 16.71
CA LYS A 104 -9.54 -10.73 17.27
C LYS A 104 -10.10 -11.78 16.31
N LYS A 105 -10.23 -11.44 15.02
CA LYS A 105 -10.76 -12.34 13.97
C LYS A 105 -9.99 -13.66 13.89
N TYR A 106 -8.66 -13.62 14.02
CA TYR A 106 -7.81 -14.81 13.94
C TYR A 106 -7.41 -15.39 15.32
N GLY A 107 -7.96 -14.86 16.41
CA GLY A 107 -7.67 -15.33 17.78
C GLY A 107 -6.22 -15.12 18.22
N VAL A 108 -5.58 -14.06 17.73
CA VAL A 108 -4.20 -13.66 18.02
C VAL A 108 -4.19 -12.57 19.10
N LYS A 109 -3.36 -12.73 20.13
CA LYS A 109 -3.25 -11.75 21.23
C LYS A 109 -2.03 -10.85 21.06
N VAL A 110 -2.18 -9.58 21.44
CA VAL A 110 -1.05 -8.64 21.55
C VAL A 110 -0.40 -8.84 22.91
N ILE A 111 0.84 -9.33 22.93
CA ILE A 111 1.55 -9.68 24.16
C ILE A 111 2.60 -8.65 24.57
N GLY A 112 2.79 -7.58 23.80
CA GLY A 112 3.81 -6.59 24.07
C GLY A 112 3.90 -5.61 22.92
N GLY A 113 4.70 -4.56 23.10
CA GLY A 113 4.82 -3.55 22.07
C GLY A 113 5.36 -2.22 22.55
N HIS A 114 5.34 -1.26 21.64
CA HIS A 114 5.74 0.11 21.90
C HIS A 114 4.94 1.06 21.04
N THR A 115 4.40 2.14 21.61
CA THR A 115 3.67 3.16 20.85
C THR A 115 4.24 4.52 21.19
N GLY A 116 4.70 5.26 20.18
CA GLY A 116 5.28 6.58 20.41
C GLY A 116 5.39 7.45 19.18
N VAL A 117 5.57 8.75 19.43
CA VAL A 117 5.77 9.79 18.42
C VAL A 117 7.21 10.28 18.49
N TYR A 118 7.94 10.21 17.38
CA TYR A 118 9.38 10.51 17.39
C TYR A 118 9.78 11.45 16.26
N LYS A 119 10.68 12.40 16.57
CA LYS A 119 11.37 13.17 15.53
C LYS A 119 12.21 12.22 14.67
N GLY A 120 12.25 12.44 13.36
CA GLY A 120 12.94 11.57 12.40
C GLY A 120 12.02 10.53 11.76
N ILE A 121 10.86 10.24 12.35
CA ILE A 121 9.80 9.48 11.69
C ILE A 121 9.04 10.44 10.77
N ILE A 122 8.97 10.09 9.49
CA ILE A 122 8.37 10.92 8.42
C ILE A 122 6.95 10.42 8.09
N GLN A 123 6.71 9.13 8.23
CA GLN A 123 5.42 8.47 8.04
C GLN A 123 5.19 7.42 9.13
N PRO A 124 3.94 7.05 9.44
CA PRO A 124 3.67 5.96 10.37
C PRO A 124 4.39 4.67 9.96
N ILE A 125 4.99 4.00 10.94
CA ILE A 125 5.61 2.68 10.78
C ILE A 125 4.99 1.77 11.84
N ILE A 126 4.45 0.65 11.41
CA ILE A 126 3.94 -0.39 12.30
C ILE A 126 4.75 -1.65 12.08
N ASN A 127 5.52 -2.07 13.07
CA ASN A 127 6.20 -3.35 13.04
C ASN A 127 5.40 -4.38 13.85
N VAL A 128 5.11 -5.52 13.24
CA VAL A 128 4.48 -6.65 13.91
C VAL A 128 5.46 -7.81 13.93
N THR A 129 5.82 -8.25 15.12
CA THR A 129 6.49 -9.54 15.32
C THR A 129 5.45 -10.57 15.70
N SER A 130 5.19 -11.53 14.82
CA SER A 130 4.25 -12.62 15.04
C SER A 130 4.95 -13.85 15.57
N ILE A 131 4.25 -14.57 16.45
CA ILE A 131 4.68 -15.78 17.11
C ILE A 131 3.57 -16.82 16.95
N GLY A 132 3.96 -18.00 16.46
CA GLY A 132 3.06 -19.13 16.30
C GLY A 132 3.68 -20.45 16.75
N TYR A 133 2.81 -21.44 16.89
CA TYR A 133 3.20 -22.79 17.29
C TYR A 133 3.11 -23.69 16.08
N ARG A 134 4.25 -24.23 15.66
CA ARG A 134 4.32 -25.14 14.53
C ARG A 134 3.65 -26.45 14.87
N PHE A 135 2.91 -26.99 13.91
CA PHE A 135 2.28 -28.30 14.01
C PHE A 135 2.85 -29.32 13.01
N ARG A 136 3.64 -28.86 12.03
CA ARG A 136 4.35 -29.69 11.05
C ARG A 136 5.51 -28.91 10.43
N GLU A 137 6.64 -29.55 10.13
CA GLU A 137 7.73 -28.92 9.38
C GLU A 137 7.45 -28.83 7.87
N PRO A 138 7.85 -27.75 7.19
CA PRO A 138 7.95 -27.75 5.73
C PRO A 138 8.86 -28.88 5.25
N LEU A 139 8.47 -29.55 4.18
CA LEU A 139 9.28 -30.57 3.52
C LEU A 139 9.98 -29.99 2.28
N PRO A 140 11.22 -30.42 1.98
CA PRO A 140 11.89 -30.00 0.76
C PRO A 140 11.12 -30.48 -0.48
N PRO A 141 11.04 -29.66 -1.55
CA PRO A 141 10.55 -30.10 -2.85
C PRO A 141 11.27 -31.34 -3.37
N SER A 142 10.53 -32.20 -4.04
CA SER A 142 11.04 -33.36 -4.78
C SER A 142 10.77 -33.19 -6.27
N LEU A 143 11.57 -33.85 -7.11
CA LEU A 143 11.37 -33.85 -8.55
C LEU A 143 9.96 -34.35 -8.89
N GLY A 144 9.27 -33.63 -9.78
CA GLY A 144 7.90 -33.93 -10.21
C GLY A 144 6.80 -33.36 -9.30
N ASP A 145 7.13 -32.81 -8.13
CA ASP A 145 6.15 -32.10 -7.30
C ASP A 145 5.51 -30.97 -8.10
N LYS A 146 4.21 -30.77 -7.91
CA LYS A 146 3.43 -29.76 -8.62
C LYS A 146 3.55 -28.42 -7.93
N ILE A 147 3.73 -27.38 -8.75
CA ILE A 147 3.76 -25.99 -8.33
C ILE A 147 2.37 -25.42 -8.62
N ILE A 148 1.69 -25.00 -7.57
CA ILE A 148 0.31 -24.54 -7.61
C ILE A 148 0.30 -23.07 -7.20
N LEU A 149 -0.28 -22.23 -8.05
CA LEU A 149 -0.61 -20.85 -7.73
C LEU A 149 -2.02 -20.82 -7.14
N ILE A 150 -2.18 -20.16 -6.01
CA ILE A 150 -3.47 -19.93 -5.35
C ILE A 150 -3.78 -18.43 -5.42
N ASP A 151 -4.96 -18.10 -5.97
CA ASP A 151 -5.42 -16.76 -6.35
C ASP A 151 -4.64 -16.14 -7.53
N LYS A 152 -5.11 -14.98 -8.01
CA LYS A 152 -4.48 -14.21 -9.09
C LYS A 152 -3.32 -13.37 -8.56
N ILE A 153 -2.23 -13.34 -9.32
CA ILE A 153 -1.16 -12.35 -9.12
C ILE A 153 -1.55 -10.98 -9.69
N GLY A 154 -0.88 -9.92 -9.25
CA GLY A 154 -1.09 -8.55 -9.71
C GLY A 154 -2.24 -7.80 -9.02
N ARG A 155 -3.04 -8.45 -8.17
CA ARG A 155 -4.17 -7.81 -7.47
C ARG A 155 -3.71 -6.67 -6.56
N GLU A 156 -2.59 -6.83 -5.87
CA GLU A 156 -2.02 -5.77 -5.03
C GLU A 156 -1.56 -4.59 -5.89
N THR A 157 -0.90 -4.84 -7.02
CA THR A 157 -0.55 -3.81 -8.00
C THR A 157 -1.77 -3.04 -8.51
N VAL A 158 -2.88 -3.71 -8.80
CA VAL A 158 -4.16 -3.05 -9.15
C VAL A 158 -4.60 -2.10 -8.02
N TRP A 159 -4.52 -2.54 -6.77
CA TRP A 159 -4.88 -1.69 -5.64
C TRP A 159 -3.95 -0.49 -5.52
N LEU A 160 -2.64 -0.66 -5.64
CA LEU A 160 -1.68 0.44 -5.58
C LEU A 160 -1.92 1.47 -6.71
N LYS A 161 -2.13 1.01 -7.95
CA LYS A 161 -2.54 1.88 -9.07
C LYS A 161 -3.89 2.56 -8.83
N SER A 162 -4.77 1.98 -8.02
CA SER A 162 -6.01 2.66 -7.62
C SER A 162 -5.78 3.82 -6.66
N LEU A 163 -4.74 3.75 -5.83
CA LEU A 163 -4.36 4.83 -4.93
C LEU A 163 -3.75 6.03 -5.68
N THR A 164 -3.22 5.82 -6.90
CA THR A 164 -2.74 6.89 -7.79
C THR A 164 -3.85 7.40 -8.74
N GLY A 165 -4.99 6.72 -8.78
CA GLY A 165 -6.13 7.03 -9.66
C GLY A 165 -5.97 6.54 -11.09
N GLU A 166 -4.99 5.68 -11.38
CA GLU A 166 -4.83 5.04 -12.68
C GLU A 166 -5.90 3.96 -12.93
N ILE A 167 -6.31 3.26 -11.89
CA ILE A 167 -7.32 2.19 -11.94
C ILE A 167 -8.42 2.47 -10.92
N SER A 168 -9.67 2.13 -11.24
CA SER A 168 -10.76 2.17 -10.25
C SER A 168 -11.00 0.77 -9.66
N VAL A 169 -11.14 0.72 -8.34
CA VAL A 169 -11.51 -0.50 -7.59
C VAL A 169 -12.57 -0.17 -6.54
N GLU A 170 -13.25 -1.20 -6.04
CA GLU A 170 -14.16 -1.08 -4.92
C GLU A 170 -13.44 -0.62 -3.64
N LYS A 171 -14.14 0.13 -2.78
CA LYS A 171 -13.56 0.75 -1.57
C LYS A 171 -12.84 -0.24 -0.65
N ASP A 172 -13.37 -1.44 -0.51
CA ASP A 172 -12.85 -2.48 0.38
C ASP A 172 -12.01 -3.55 -0.36
N PHE A 173 -11.59 -3.28 -1.60
CA PHE A 173 -10.81 -4.22 -2.41
C PHE A 173 -9.55 -4.75 -1.69
N TRP A 174 -8.88 -3.89 -0.93
CA TRP A 174 -7.68 -4.22 -0.14
C TRP A 174 -7.93 -5.26 0.96
N ARG A 175 -9.17 -5.42 1.44
CA ARG A 175 -9.52 -6.44 2.46
C ARG A 175 -9.34 -7.87 1.95
N GLY A 176 -9.34 -8.05 0.62
CA GLY A 176 -9.04 -9.33 -0.04
C GLY A 176 -7.54 -9.58 -0.26
N LEU A 177 -6.68 -8.59 -0.04
CA LEU A 177 -5.23 -8.67 -0.24
C LEU A 177 -4.55 -9.29 0.98
N THR A 178 -4.89 -10.54 1.27
CA THR A 178 -4.23 -11.33 2.31
C THR A 178 -4.20 -12.81 1.92
N PRO A 179 -3.03 -13.47 2.06
CA PRO A 179 -2.94 -14.91 1.87
C PRO A 179 -3.35 -15.68 3.14
N LEU A 180 -3.47 -15.03 4.31
CA LEU A 180 -3.64 -15.69 5.61
C LEU A 180 -4.79 -16.72 5.67
N PRO A 181 -6.03 -16.41 5.22
CA PRO A 181 -7.12 -17.39 5.27
C PRO A 181 -6.79 -18.67 4.50
N LYS A 182 -6.20 -18.51 3.31
CA LYS A 182 -5.80 -19.61 2.43
C LYS A 182 -4.66 -20.38 3.05
N ALA A 183 -3.64 -19.69 3.57
CA ALA A 183 -2.48 -20.30 4.21
C ALA A 183 -2.87 -21.15 5.44
N LEU A 184 -3.80 -20.68 6.28
CA LEU A 184 -4.28 -21.44 7.44
C LEU A 184 -5.01 -22.73 7.04
N ILE A 185 -5.80 -22.69 5.97
CA ILE A 185 -6.52 -23.87 5.46
C ILE A 185 -5.54 -24.83 4.79
N LEU A 186 -4.75 -24.33 3.84
CA LEU A 186 -3.85 -25.14 3.02
C LEU A 186 -2.67 -25.73 3.82
N SER A 187 -2.19 -25.04 4.86
CA SER A 187 -1.13 -25.58 5.71
C SER A 187 -1.54 -26.87 6.44
N SER A 188 -2.84 -27.15 6.57
CA SER A 188 -3.34 -28.41 7.13
C SER A 188 -3.35 -29.58 6.13
N GLU A 189 -3.16 -29.34 4.83
CA GLU A 189 -3.16 -30.38 3.79
C GLU A 189 -1.84 -31.16 3.79
N LYS A 190 -1.91 -32.49 3.94
CA LYS A 190 -0.72 -33.34 4.13
C LYS A 190 0.19 -33.39 2.91
N GLU A 191 -0.40 -33.25 1.72
CA GLU A 191 0.26 -33.33 0.43
C GLU A 191 1.05 -32.06 0.09
N ILE A 192 0.74 -30.94 0.73
CA ILE A 192 1.50 -29.70 0.60
C ILE A 192 2.77 -29.83 1.42
N LYS A 193 3.91 -29.71 0.74
CA LYS A 193 5.26 -29.78 1.32
C LYS A 193 5.74 -28.42 1.80
N LEU A 194 5.47 -27.38 1.01
CA LEU A 194 5.75 -26.00 1.40
C LEU A 194 4.72 -25.02 0.86
N LEU A 195 4.56 -23.91 1.57
CA LEU A 195 3.82 -22.73 1.15
C LEU A 195 4.78 -21.53 1.12
N HIS A 196 4.49 -20.58 0.24
CA HIS A 196 5.20 -19.30 0.17
C HIS A 196 4.22 -18.20 -0.25
N ASP A 197 4.21 -17.05 0.42
CA ASP A 197 3.48 -15.88 -0.04
C ASP A 197 4.19 -15.22 -1.22
N ILE A 198 3.43 -14.46 -1.99
CA ILE A 198 3.96 -13.71 -3.13
C ILE A 198 3.83 -12.24 -2.77
N SER A 199 4.93 -11.59 -2.36
CA SER A 199 4.93 -10.19 -1.89
C SER A 199 5.71 -9.28 -2.85
N GLU A 200 6.76 -8.60 -2.38
CA GLU A 200 7.65 -7.76 -3.20
C GLU A 200 8.44 -8.62 -4.21
N GLY A 201 8.69 -8.10 -5.41
CA GLY A 201 9.35 -8.86 -6.48
C GLY A 201 8.47 -9.90 -7.19
N GLY A 202 7.23 -10.09 -6.73
CA GLY A 202 6.20 -10.86 -7.43
C GLY A 202 6.45 -12.37 -7.48
N LEU A 203 5.74 -13.04 -8.41
CA LEU A 203 5.78 -14.51 -8.55
C LEU A 203 7.19 -15.02 -8.86
N LEU A 204 7.95 -14.28 -9.68
CA LEU A 204 9.29 -14.69 -10.08
C LEU A 204 10.24 -14.74 -8.88
N GLU A 205 10.24 -13.71 -8.03
CA GLU A 205 11.11 -13.67 -6.86
C GLU A 205 10.73 -14.78 -5.86
N ALA A 206 9.44 -14.96 -5.57
CA ALA A 206 8.99 -16.04 -4.69
C ALA A 206 9.39 -17.44 -5.20
N LEU A 207 9.37 -17.67 -6.51
CA LEU A 207 9.86 -18.92 -7.11
C LEU A 207 11.38 -19.06 -7.03
N LEU A 208 12.12 -17.95 -7.20
CA LEU A 208 13.58 -17.91 -7.06
C LEU A 208 14.01 -18.19 -5.62
N GLU A 209 13.34 -17.62 -4.62
CA GLU A 209 13.61 -17.88 -3.19
C GLU A 209 13.46 -19.36 -2.85
N ILE A 210 12.39 -20.01 -3.34
CA ILE A 210 12.21 -21.47 -3.20
C ILE A 210 13.34 -22.23 -3.92
N SER A 211 13.62 -21.86 -5.17
CA SER A 211 14.67 -22.48 -5.99
C SER A 211 16.04 -22.38 -5.31
N HIS A 212 16.37 -21.22 -4.75
CA HIS A 212 17.64 -20.94 -4.08
C HIS A 212 17.78 -21.73 -2.79
N LYS A 213 16.72 -21.76 -1.97
CA LYS A 213 16.72 -22.46 -0.69
C LYS A 213 16.90 -23.97 -0.84
N TYR A 214 16.27 -24.57 -1.85
CA TYR A 214 16.24 -26.03 -2.01
C TYR A 214 17.13 -26.54 -3.16
N ASN A 215 17.79 -25.64 -3.89
CA ASN A 215 18.64 -25.96 -5.04
C ASN A 215 17.92 -26.82 -6.10
N VAL A 216 16.75 -26.34 -6.55
CA VAL A 216 15.89 -27.03 -7.53
C VAL A 216 15.50 -26.11 -8.69
N LEU A 217 15.14 -26.68 -9.84
CA LEU A 217 14.62 -25.93 -10.99
C LEU A 217 13.09 -25.88 -10.93
N MET A 218 12.51 -24.69 -10.93
CA MET A 218 11.05 -24.50 -10.99
C MET A 218 10.61 -24.33 -12.44
N LYS A 219 9.99 -25.34 -13.07
CA LYS A 219 9.50 -25.25 -14.46
C LYS A 219 8.07 -24.73 -14.48
N ILE A 220 7.86 -23.57 -15.10
CA ILE A 220 6.59 -22.85 -15.14
C ILE A 220 6.10 -22.70 -16.58
N ASP A 221 4.79 -22.88 -16.76
CA ASP A 221 4.03 -22.62 -17.99
C ASP A 221 3.29 -21.29 -17.81
N SER A 222 3.74 -20.23 -18.50
CA SER A 222 3.21 -18.89 -18.28
C SER A 222 1.73 -18.77 -18.60
N LYS A 223 1.22 -19.59 -19.54
CA LYS A 223 -0.19 -19.59 -19.97
C LYS A 223 -1.14 -20.06 -18.88
N LYS A 224 -0.63 -20.75 -17.86
CA LYS A 224 -1.42 -21.24 -16.73
C LYS A 224 -1.43 -20.28 -15.55
N ILE A 225 -0.62 -19.23 -15.58
CA ILE A 225 -0.55 -18.25 -14.49
C ILE A 225 -1.86 -17.46 -14.46
N LEU A 226 -2.49 -17.42 -13.28
CA LEU A 226 -3.67 -16.60 -13.04
C LEU A 226 -3.21 -15.16 -12.77
N VAL A 227 -3.52 -14.24 -13.67
CA VAL A 227 -3.15 -12.82 -13.58
C VAL A 227 -4.41 -11.96 -13.55
N ASP A 228 -4.42 -10.90 -12.75
CA ASP A 228 -5.44 -9.87 -12.89
C ASP A 228 -5.28 -9.16 -14.25
N HIS A 229 -6.29 -9.27 -15.11
CA HIS A 229 -6.24 -8.75 -16.49
C HIS A 229 -5.85 -7.27 -16.59
N ARG A 230 -6.07 -6.48 -15.53
CA ARG A 230 -5.73 -5.05 -15.47
C ARG A 230 -4.24 -4.74 -15.36
N VAL A 231 -3.39 -5.76 -15.23
CA VAL A 231 -1.91 -5.62 -15.21
C VAL A 231 -1.21 -6.47 -16.27
N LEU A 232 -1.92 -6.94 -17.29
CA LEU A 232 -1.33 -7.78 -18.35
C LEU A 232 -0.31 -7.05 -19.23
N ASP A 233 -0.41 -5.72 -19.33
CA ASP A 233 0.52 -4.90 -20.11
C ASP A 233 1.85 -4.64 -19.37
N GLU A 234 1.98 -5.11 -18.13
CA GLU A 234 3.16 -4.98 -17.29
C GLU A 234 3.98 -6.28 -17.28
N ASP A 235 5.18 -6.24 -16.71
CA ASP A 235 5.92 -7.45 -16.34
C ASP A 235 5.26 -8.13 -15.12
N PHE A 236 4.12 -8.77 -15.36
CA PHE A 236 3.25 -9.37 -14.33
C PHE A 236 3.98 -10.35 -13.42
N LEU A 237 5.07 -10.98 -13.89
CA LEU A 237 5.87 -11.92 -13.11
C LEU A 237 6.59 -11.24 -11.94
N ARG A 238 6.92 -9.95 -12.08
CA ARG A 238 7.62 -9.15 -11.06
C ARG A 238 6.68 -8.23 -10.28
N THR A 239 5.40 -8.19 -10.64
CA THR A 239 4.44 -7.30 -9.98
C THR A 239 4.13 -7.76 -8.55
N PRO A 240 4.08 -6.82 -7.59
CA PRO A 240 3.61 -7.08 -6.23
C PRO A 240 2.22 -7.71 -6.23
N SER A 241 2.11 -8.80 -5.48
CA SER A 241 1.02 -9.77 -5.60
C SER A 241 0.54 -10.33 -4.26
N TYR A 242 0.70 -9.54 -3.18
CA TYR A 242 0.33 -9.95 -1.85
C TYR A 242 -1.16 -10.31 -1.78
N GLY A 243 -1.42 -11.49 -1.23
CA GLY A 243 -2.74 -12.13 -1.29
C GLY A 243 -2.75 -13.46 -2.03
N ALA A 244 -1.79 -13.67 -2.94
CA ALA A 244 -1.57 -14.94 -3.63
C ALA A 244 -0.55 -15.82 -2.87
N LEU A 245 -0.58 -17.12 -3.15
CA LEU A 245 0.34 -18.12 -2.56
C LEU A 245 0.89 -19.05 -3.63
N ILE A 246 2.12 -19.52 -3.40
CA ILE A 246 2.68 -20.70 -4.04
C ILE A 246 2.52 -21.88 -3.07
N ALA A 247 2.00 -23.01 -3.57
CA ALA A 247 2.05 -24.28 -2.89
C ALA A 247 2.83 -25.29 -3.73
N VAL A 248 3.78 -26.01 -3.09
CA VAL A 248 4.47 -27.14 -3.73
C VAL A 248 3.96 -28.43 -3.08
N ALA A 249 3.47 -29.36 -3.90
CA ALA A 249 2.79 -30.56 -3.42
C ALA A 249 3.12 -31.80 -4.23
N SER A 250 3.14 -32.95 -3.56
CA SER A 250 3.34 -34.26 -4.22
C SER A 250 2.09 -34.74 -4.97
N ASN A 251 0.89 -34.34 -4.53
CA ASN A 251 -0.38 -34.68 -5.16
C ASN A 251 -1.37 -33.52 -5.02
N VAL A 252 -2.13 -33.24 -6.08
CA VAL A 252 -3.04 -32.09 -6.17
C VAL A 252 -4.50 -32.41 -5.88
N LYS A 253 -4.91 -33.69 -5.87
CA LYS A 253 -6.33 -34.08 -5.87
C LYS A 253 -7.11 -33.52 -4.67
N ASN A 254 -6.56 -33.66 -3.45
CA ASN A 254 -7.19 -33.15 -2.23
C ASN A 254 -7.10 -31.62 -2.15
N ILE A 255 -5.96 -31.05 -2.56
CA ILE A 255 -5.74 -29.60 -2.60
C ILE A 255 -6.77 -28.91 -3.49
N ILE A 256 -7.03 -29.47 -4.69
CA ILE A 256 -8.05 -28.97 -5.61
C ILE A 256 -9.43 -28.97 -4.95
N LYS A 257 -9.81 -30.08 -4.30
CA LYS A 257 -11.08 -30.18 -3.59
C LYS A 257 -11.17 -29.12 -2.48
N THR A 258 -10.10 -28.92 -1.72
CA THR A 258 -10.02 -27.89 -0.67
C THR A 258 -10.15 -26.49 -1.25
N CYS A 259 -9.49 -26.19 -2.38
CA CYS A 259 -9.63 -24.90 -3.05
C CYS A 259 -11.07 -24.66 -3.52
N LEU A 260 -11.68 -25.63 -4.20
CA LEU A 260 -13.06 -25.52 -4.68
C LEU A 260 -14.07 -25.32 -3.53
N ASN A 261 -13.94 -26.10 -2.45
CA ASN A 261 -14.83 -26.01 -1.29
C ASN A 261 -14.76 -24.65 -0.56
N ASN A 262 -13.62 -23.97 -0.64
CA ASN A 262 -13.40 -22.67 0.00
C ASN A 262 -13.49 -21.50 -0.99
N GLY A 263 -13.83 -21.75 -2.25
CA GLY A 263 -13.93 -20.72 -3.29
C GLY A 263 -12.58 -20.08 -3.67
N PHE A 264 -11.47 -20.80 -3.51
CA PHE A 264 -10.15 -20.32 -3.91
C PHE A 264 -9.95 -20.57 -5.40
N GLU A 265 -9.60 -19.50 -6.13
CA GLU A 265 -9.01 -19.66 -7.47
C GLU A 265 -7.65 -20.35 -7.35
N TYR A 266 -7.33 -21.25 -8.27
CA TYR A 266 -6.05 -21.94 -8.29
C TYR A 266 -5.66 -22.35 -9.70
N SER A 267 -4.37 -22.55 -9.93
CA SER A 267 -3.85 -23.13 -11.17
C SER A 267 -2.57 -23.91 -10.91
N ILE A 268 -2.42 -25.07 -11.55
CA ILE A 268 -1.17 -25.83 -11.54
C ILE A 268 -0.27 -25.22 -12.61
N ILE A 269 0.61 -24.32 -12.19
CA ILE A 269 1.45 -23.52 -13.08
C ILE A 269 2.71 -24.24 -13.53
N GLY A 270 3.07 -25.35 -12.88
CA GLY A 270 4.35 -25.98 -13.15
C GLY A 270 4.68 -27.21 -12.32
N GLU A 271 5.94 -27.59 -12.39
CA GLU A 271 6.51 -28.68 -11.59
C GLU A 271 7.99 -28.45 -11.26
N VAL A 272 8.42 -29.11 -10.19
CA VAL A 272 9.81 -29.10 -9.73
C VAL A 272 10.62 -30.07 -10.59
N SER A 273 11.82 -29.64 -11.01
CA SER A 273 12.71 -30.41 -11.87
C SER A 273 14.16 -30.27 -11.42
N GLU A 274 15.04 -31.03 -12.04
CA GLU A 274 16.47 -31.03 -11.75
C GLU A 274 17.12 -29.75 -12.29
N GLY A 275 18.03 -29.17 -11.51
CA GLY A 275 18.76 -27.95 -11.84
C GLY A 275 18.52 -26.83 -10.83
N TYR A 276 18.77 -25.59 -11.25
CA TYR A 276 18.70 -24.40 -10.39
C TYR A 276 18.18 -23.19 -11.19
N GLY A 277 17.27 -22.43 -10.58
CA GLY A 277 16.57 -21.28 -11.13
C GLY A 277 15.09 -21.54 -11.42
N VAL A 278 14.48 -20.62 -12.15
CA VAL A 278 13.10 -20.70 -12.64
C VAL A 278 13.12 -20.76 -14.16
N LYS A 279 12.51 -21.79 -14.75
CA LYS A 279 12.37 -21.94 -16.21
C LYS A 279 10.96 -21.58 -16.63
N ILE A 280 10.79 -20.47 -17.34
CA ILE A 280 9.50 -19.99 -17.85
C ILE A 280 9.53 -20.08 -19.36
N ASP A 281 8.63 -20.86 -19.96
CA ASP A 281 8.49 -21.04 -21.42
C ASP A 281 9.82 -21.30 -22.17
N GLY A 282 10.71 -22.07 -21.56
CA GLY A 282 12.01 -22.41 -22.14
C GLY A 282 13.18 -21.56 -21.67
N LYS A 283 12.95 -20.34 -21.15
CA LYS A 283 14.00 -19.43 -20.66
C LYS A 283 14.26 -19.65 -19.18
N ILE A 284 15.53 -19.75 -18.80
CA ILE A 284 15.95 -19.90 -17.40
C ILE A 284 16.33 -18.54 -16.83
N VAL A 285 15.78 -18.23 -15.67
CA VAL A 285 16.07 -17.04 -14.86
C VAL A 285 16.63 -17.52 -13.52
N ARG A 286 17.70 -16.88 -13.03
CA ARG A 286 18.36 -17.22 -11.75
C ARG A 286 18.43 -16.06 -10.78
N GLU A 287 18.18 -14.86 -11.28
CA GLU A 287 18.20 -13.62 -10.54
C GLU A 287 17.04 -12.77 -11.04
N SER A 288 16.44 -11.98 -10.15
CA SER A 288 15.52 -10.92 -10.50
C SER A 288 16.12 -9.58 -10.12
N PHE A 289 15.73 -8.56 -10.87
CA PHE A 289 16.06 -7.18 -10.55
C PHE A 289 14.77 -6.44 -10.22
N ARG A 290 14.88 -5.45 -9.34
CA ARG A 290 13.75 -4.56 -9.02
C ARG A 290 13.30 -3.80 -10.25
N THR A 291 11.99 -3.62 -10.38
CA THR A 291 11.36 -2.86 -11.47
C THR A 291 10.90 -1.50 -10.96
N SER A 292 10.52 -0.60 -11.86
CA SER A 292 9.92 0.70 -11.49
C SER A 292 8.63 0.55 -10.68
N ILE A 293 7.97 -0.62 -10.72
CA ILE A 293 6.78 -0.88 -9.91
C ILE A 293 7.12 -1.00 -8.43
N ASP A 294 8.35 -1.37 -8.08
CA ASP A 294 8.83 -1.38 -6.69
C ASP A 294 8.99 0.05 -6.16
N GLU A 295 9.09 1.06 -7.02
CA GLU A 295 9.07 2.47 -6.58
C GLU A 295 7.69 2.89 -6.08
N ILE A 296 6.62 2.22 -6.55
CA ILE A 296 5.26 2.39 -5.98
C ILE A 296 5.26 1.96 -4.51
N TYR A 297 6.08 0.96 -4.13
CA TYR A 297 6.46 0.65 -2.74
C TYR A 297 7.44 1.70 -2.21
N GLY A 298 6.95 2.91 -1.99
CA GLY A 298 7.76 4.02 -1.50
C GLY A 298 7.22 5.37 -1.91
N GLU A 299 6.48 5.43 -3.02
CA GLU A 299 5.69 6.59 -3.41
C GLU A 299 4.40 6.69 -2.58
N TYR A 300 4.59 7.19 -1.36
CA TYR A 300 3.63 7.74 -0.42
C TYR A 300 2.14 7.80 -0.85
N THR A 301 1.40 6.75 -0.52
CA THR A 301 -0.07 6.79 -0.54
C THR A 301 -0.56 7.18 0.85
N TYR A 302 -0.77 8.48 1.05
CA TYR A 302 -1.11 9.02 2.38
C TYR A 302 -2.54 8.68 2.80
N THR A 303 -3.43 8.44 1.83
CA THR A 303 -4.87 8.22 2.05
C THR A 303 -5.46 7.25 1.02
N LEU A 304 -6.68 6.78 1.25
CA LEU A 304 -7.45 6.04 0.23
C LEU A 304 -8.01 6.93 -0.89
N ASP A 305 -7.86 8.26 -0.81
CA ASP A 305 -8.38 9.19 -1.82
C ASP A 305 -7.35 9.44 -2.94
N PRO A 306 -7.60 8.97 -4.18
CA PRO A 306 -6.64 9.07 -5.27
C PRO A 306 -6.35 10.51 -5.70
N ILE A 307 -7.30 11.43 -5.51
CA ILE A 307 -7.09 12.84 -5.88
C ILE A 307 -6.13 13.50 -4.89
N ILE A 308 -6.28 13.20 -3.59
CA ILE A 308 -5.38 13.70 -2.56
C ILE A 308 -3.97 13.14 -2.78
N ASN A 309 -3.84 11.83 -3.00
CA ASN A 309 -2.54 11.21 -3.28
C ASN A 309 -1.87 11.81 -4.53
N LYS A 310 -2.64 11.99 -5.63
CA LYS A 310 -2.13 12.59 -6.86
C LYS A 310 -1.60 14.01 -6.63
N LEU A 311 -2.32 14.84 -5.89
CA LEU A 311 -1.86 16.18 -5.54
C LEU A 311 -0.62 16.14 -4.65
N LEU A 312 -0.57 15.27 -3.64
CA LEU A 312 0.59 15.14 -2.76
C LEU A 312 1.85 14.69 -3.52
N ASN A 313 1.72 13.74 -4.46
CA ASN A 313 2.83 13.30 -5.32
C ASN A 313 3.32 14.45 -6.23
N ILE A 314 2.40 15.24 -6.80
CA ILE A 314 2.77 16.42 -7.61
C ILE A 314 3.49 17.47 -6.74
N LEU A 315 2.99 17.74 -5.54
CA LEU A 315 3.59 18.73 -4.63
C LEU A 315 5.01 18.33 -4.21
N LYS A 316 5.25 17.05 -3.94
CA LYS A 316 6.60 16.53 -3.67
C LYS A 316 7.56 16.75 -4.84
N ARG A 317 7.13 16.38 -6.06
CA ARG A 317 7.91 16.64 -7.30
C ARG A 317 8.17 18.13 -7.50
N ILE A 318 7.26 19.00 -7.08
CA ILE A 318 7.44 20.45 -7.11
C ILE A 318 8.52 20.90 -6.12
N GLU A 319 8.49 20.45 -4.86
CA GLU A 319 9.49 20.81 -3.86
C GLU A 319 10.91 20.38 -4.24
N GLU A 320 11.04 19.26 -4.95
CA GLU A 320 12.31 18.74 -5.45
C GLU A 320 12.81 19.50 -6.70
N SER A 321 11.93 20.24 -7.38
CA SER A 321 12.27 20.96 -8.61
C SER A 321 12.78 22.38 -8.38
N LYS A 322 14.06 22.60 -8.68
CA LYS A 322 14.68 23.95 -8.65
C LYS A 322 14.15 24.89 -9.74
N VAL A 323 13.60 24.36 -10.82
CA VAL A 323 13.15 25.15 -11.98
C VAL A 323 11.79 25.79 -11.72
N ILE A 324 10.90 25.09 -11.00
CA ILE A 324 9.53 25.55 -10.73
C ILE A 324 9.51 26.82 -9.88
N VAL A 325 10.58 27.12 -9.14
CA VAL A 325 10.68 28.36 -8.35
C VAL A 325 10.47 29.63 -9.19
N LYS A 326 10.78 29.59 -10.50
CA LYS A 326 10.57 30.71 -11.44
C LYS A 326 9.09 30.94 -11.80
N LEU A 327 8.26 29.92 -11.61
CA LEU A 327 6.83 29.94 -11.91
C LEU A 327 5.97 30.30 -10.70
N ILE A 328 6.55 30.42 -9.50
CA ILE A 328 5.82 30.81 -8.29
C ILE A 328 5.54 32.33 -8.32
N PRO A 329 4.27 32.78 -8.25
CA PRO A 329 3.93 34.20 -8.16
C PRO A 329 4.21 34.76 -6.75
N GLU A 330 4.25 36.08 -6.61
CA GLU A 330 4.48 36.75 -5.31
C GLU A 330 3.40 36.38 -4.27
N VAL A 331 2.16 36.16 -4.70
CA VAL A 331 1.03 35.72 -3.85
C VAL A 331 1.06 34.22 -3.51
N GLY A 332 2.05 33.49 -4.01
CA GLY A 332 2.17 32.03 -3.87
C GLY A 332 1.32 31.25 -4.88
N MET A 333 1.81 30.06 -5.22
CA MET A 333 1.14 29.12 -6.13
C MET A 333 0.21 28.19 -5.34
N ASN A 334 -0.85 27.74 -5.98
CA ASN A 334 -1.76 26.70 -5.50
C ASN A 334 -2.18 25.83 -6.69
N MET A 335 -2.58 24.61 -6.39
CA MET A 335 -3.06 23.64 -7.36
C MET A 335 -4.31 22.99 -6.80
N VAL A 336 -5.33 22.86 -7.65
CA VAL A 336 -6.59 22.22 -7.33
C VAL A 336 -6.94 21.14 -8.33
N TYR A 337 -7.65 20.12 -7.87
CA TYR A 337 -8.12 19.01 -8.70
C TYR A 337 -9.53 18.57 -8.28
N ALA A 338 -10.44 18.45 -9.23
CA ALA A 338 -11.86 18.16 -9.02
C ALA A 338 -12.19 16.68 -9.14
N ARG A 339 -13.19 16.23 -8.35
CA ARG A 339 -13.87 14.94 -8.57
C ARG A 339 -14.58 14.93 -9.94
N GLU A 340 -14.84 13.74 -10.49
CA GLU A 340 -15.55 13.59 -11.78
C GLU A 340 -16.94 14.18 -11.76
N LYS A 341 -17.65 13.98 -10.66
CA LYS A 341 -19.00 14.51 -10.42
C LYS A 341 -18.92 15.69 -9.46
N CYS A 342 -18.13 16.70 -9.80
CA CYS A 342 -17.96 17.90 -8.98
C CYS A 342 -19.29 18.65 -8.86
N ARG A 343 -19.80 18.80 -7.63
CA ARG A 343 -21.05 19.52 -7.31
C ARG A 343 -20.82 20.89 -6.69
N GLY A 344 -19.59 21.17 -6.25
CA GLY A 344 -19.20 22.45 -5.69
C GLY A 344 -17.72 22.46 -5.31
N VAL A 345 -17.28 23.55 -4.68
CA VAL A 345 -15.88 23.73 -4.26
C VAL A 345 -15.43 22.68 -3.24
N ASP A 346 -16.34 22.15 -2.44
CA ASP A 346 -16.06 21.07 -1.49
C ASP A 346 -15.76 19.72 -2.16
N ASP A 347 -16.07 19.55 -3.46
CA ASP A 347 -15.66 18.39 -4.25
C ASP A 347 -14.31 18.61 -4.97
N ILE A 348 -13.61 19.71 -4.65
CA ILE A 348 -12.32 20.10 -5.24
C ILE A 348 -11.22 20.07 -4.18
N ALA A 349 -10.24 19.19 -4.35
CA ALA A 349 -9.07 19.13 -3.50
C ALA A 349 -8.07 20.23 -3.87
N GLY A 350 -7.45 20.85 -2.87
CA GLY A 350 -6.41 21.85 -3.05
C GLY A 350 -5.54 22.01 -1.82
N LEU A 351 -4.46 22.78 -1.94
CA LEU A 351 -3.59 23.07 -0.81
C LEU A 351 -4.23 24.14 0.09
N SER A 352 -4.39 23.86 1.39
CA SER A 352 -4.95 24.82 2.35
C SER A 352 -4.10 26.08 2.57
N GLY A 353 -2.81 26.01 2.18
CA GLY A 353 -1.91 27.15 2.14
C GLY A 353 -1.48 27.49 0.71
N ARG A 354 -0.17 27.60 0.50
CA ARG A 354 0.45 28.01 -0.76
C ARG A 354 1.81 27.34 -0.93
N ILE A 355 2.20 27.15 -2.18
CA ILE A 355 3.59 26.89 -2.56
C ILE A 355 4.27 28.24 -2.69
N VAL A 356 5.26 28.50 -1.85
CA VAL A 356 5.98 29.78 -1.80
C VAL A 356 7.43 29.59 -2.21
N LYS A 357 8.06 30.70 -2.60
CA LYS A 357 9.50 30.72 -2.87
C LYS A 357 10.25 30.77 -1.55
N SER A 358 11.07 29.76 -1.28
CA SER A 358 11.98 29.74 -0.13
C SER A 358 13.42 29.57 -0.64
N MET A 359 14.18 30.66 -0.60
CA MET A 359 15.53 30.74 -1.21
C MET A 359 15.50 30.30 -2.69
N SER A 360 16.17 29.20 -3.02
CA SER A 360 16.29 28.65 -4.37
C SER A 360 15.35 27.46 -4.64
N LYS A 361 14.38 27.18 -3.76
CA LYS A 361 13.46 26.05 -3.91
C LYS A 361 12.01 26.42 -3.60
N PRO A 362 11.04 25.71 -4.19
CA PRO A 362 9.66 25.75 -3.72
C PRO A 362 9.56 25.21 -2.28
N LEU A 363 8.64 25.77 -1.50
CA LEU A 363 8.25 25.28 -0.19
C LEU A 363 6.73 25.14 -0.16
N VAL A 364 6.22 23.94 0.13
CA VAL A 364 4.79 23.68 0.25
C VAL A 364 4.33 23.98 1.67
N CYS A 365 3.38 24.92 1.80
CA CYS A 365 2.77 25.26 3.07
C CYS A 365 1.31 24.81 3.12
N GLY A 366 0.92 24.11 4.19
CA GLY A 366 -0.45 23.63 4.42
C GLY A 366 -0.61 22.13 4.18
N LYS A 367 -1.85 21.68 4.03
CA LYS A 367 -2.22 20.28 3.74
C LYS A 367 -3.12 20.24 2.51
N VAL A 368 -3.11 19.14 1.76
CA VAL A 368 -4.09 18.91 0.70
C VAL A 368 -5.41 18.50 1.35
N VAL A 369 -6.45 19.28 1.11
CA VAL A 369 -7.80 19.03 1.61
C VAL A 369 -8.84 19.44 0.58
N TYR A 370 -10.01 18.82 0.63
CA TYR A 370 -11.18 19.30 -0.11
C TYR A 370 -11.59 20.70 0.37
N GLY A 371 -11.89 21.59 -0.57
CA GLY A 371 -12.13 23.01 -0.30
C GLY A 371 -10.88 23.82 0.06
N GLY A 372 -9.67 23.24 -0.06
CA GLY A 372 -8.42 23.86 0.43
C GLY A 372 -8.06 25.19 -0.24
N SER A 373 -8.54 25.46 -1.45
CA SER A 373 -8.32 26.74 -2.14
C SER A 373 -9.63 27.30 -2.68
N LYS A 374 -10.20 28.28 -1.97
CA LYS A 374 -11.51 28.87 -2.34
C LYS A 374 -11.50 29.54 -3.72
N HIS A 375 -10.55 30.44 -4.00
CA HIS A 375 -10.53 31.18 -5.27
C HIS A 375 -10.27 30.28 -6.48
N LEU A 376 -9.24 29.42 -6.40
CA LEU A 376 -8.89 28.52 -7.49
C LEU A 376 -9.92 27.40 -7.64
N GLY A 377 -10.52 26.96 -6.54
CA GLY A 377 -11.61 25.99 -6.52
C GLY A 377 -12.88 26.54 -7.15
N LEU A 378 -13.28 27.78 -6.85
CA LEU A 378 -14.41 28.45 -7.53
C LEU A 378 -14.15 28.52 -9.04
N LEU A 379 -12.98 29.00 -9.45
CA LEU A 379 -12.60 29.07 -10.86
C LEU A 379 -12.72 27.71 -11.57
N LEU A 380 -12.12 26.66 -10.98
CA LEU A 380 -12.17 25.32 -11.53
C LEU A 380 -13.61 24.79 -11.56
N PHE A 381 -14.43 25.09 -10.56
CA PHE A 381 -15.84 24.68 -10.54
C PHE A 381 -16.61 25.30 -11.72
N HIS A 382 -16.48 26.61 -11.95
CA HIS A 382 -17.11 27.29 -13.09
C HIS A 382 -16.62 26.74 -14.44
N LEU A 383 -15.32 26.48 -14.59
CA LEU A 383 -14.79 25.85 -15.81
C LEU A 383 -15.31 24.41 -15.98
N ASN A 384 -15.43 23.66 -14.89
CA ASN A 384 -15.94 22.30 -14.90
C ASN A 384 -17.43 22.23 -15.28
N THR A 385 -18.25 23.22 -14.89
CA THR A 385 -19.68 23.26 -15.28
C THR A 385 -19.84 23.51 -16.78
N LEU A 386 -18.93 24.24 -17.41
CA LEU A 386 -18.89 24.46 -18.86
C LEU A 386 -18.33 23.23 -19.60
N ASN A 387 -17.25 22.64 -19.09
CA ASN A 387 -16.62 21.46 -19.66
C ASN A 387 -16.15 20.51 -18.56
N ARG A 388 -16.87 19.38 -18.41
CA ARG A 388 -16.60 18.37 -17.38
C ARG A 388 -15.22 17.72 -17.48
N ASN A 389 -14.54 17.81 -18.63
CA ASN A 389 -13.18 17.32 -18.81
C ASN A 389 -12.13 18.21 -18.14
N ILE A 390 -12.45 19.48 -17.85
CA ILE A 390 -11.55 20.39 -17.12
C ILE A 390 -11.65 20.05 -15.64
N ARG A 391 -10.60 19.40 -15.11
CA ARG A 391 -10.58 18.89 -13.72
C ARG A 391 -9.40 19.38 -12.89
N ALA A 392 -8.51 20.19 -13.45
CA ALA A 392 -7.35 20.70 -12.74
C ALA A 392 -7.16 22.18 -13.02
N CYS A 393 -6.69 22.92 -12.02
CA CYS A 393 -6.31 24.31 -12.19
C CYS A 393 -5.07 24.62 -11.32
N VAL A 394 -4.18 25.46 -11.85
CA VAL A 394 -2.98 25.94 -11.16
C VAL A 394 -2.82 27.42 -11.43
N ASN A 395 -2.47 28.20 -10.41
CA ASN A 395 -2.05 29.58 -10.61
C ASN A 395 -0.52 29.68 -10.63
N ILE A 396 0.01 30.24 -11.71
CA ILE A 396 1.45 30.47 -11.90
C ILE A 396 1.72 31.96 -12.10
N ARG A 397 3.00 32.34 -12.03
CA ARG A 397 3.45 33.70 -12.28
C ARG A 397 3.09 34.17 -13.69
N ALA A 398 2.45 35.34 -13.78
CA ALA A 398 2.17 36.00 -15.03
C ALA A 398 3.40 36.80 -15.49
N ASN A 399 4.05 36.37 -16.58
CA ASN A 399 5.18 37.06 -17.20
C ASN A 399 5.14 36.86 -18.72
N SER A 400 5.54 37.86 -19.50
CA SER A 400 5.54 37.81 -20.97
C SER A 400 6.32 36.62 -21.55
N ASN A 401 7.45 36.24 -20.93
CA ASN A 401 8.24 35.08 -21.33
C ASN A 401 7.50 33.77 -21.05
N ILE A 402 6.78 33.68 -19.93
CA ILE A 402 5.97 32.50 -19.59
C ILE A 402 4.79 32.38 -20.56
N ILE A 403 4.09 33.48 -20.85
CA ILE A 403 3.00 33.52 -21.83
C ILE A 403 3.49 33.08 -23.21
N LYS A 404 4.64 33.57 -23.66
CA LYS A 404 5.25 33.16 -24.94
C LYS A 404 5.60 31.68 -24.94
N ALA A 405 6.16 31.16 -23.84
CA ALA A 405 6.47 29.74 -23.71
C ALA A 405 5.21 28.86 -23.77
N LEU A 406 4.12 29.24 -23.08
CA LEU A 406 2.84 28.53 -23.13
C LEU A 406 2.27 28.49 -24.57
N LYS A 407 2.29 29.62 -25.29
CA LYS A 407 1.87 29.68 -26.69
C LYS A 407 2.73 28.76 -27.58
N ASN A 408 4.05 28.74 -27.38
CA ASN A 408 4.96 27.86 -28.13
C ASN A 408 4.72 26.37 -27.84
N MET A 409 4.18 26.03 -26.67
CA MET A 409 3.76 24.67 -26.31
C MET A 409 2.39 24.29 -26.89
N GLY A 410 1.74 25.19 -27.63
CA GLY A 410 0.39 24.96 -28.17
C GLY A 410 -0.73 25.13 -27.15
N ILE A 411 -0.45 25.76 -25.99
CA ILE A 411 -1.48 26.06 -24.99
C ILE A 411 -2.21 27.35 -25.40
N ASN A 412 -3.54 27.29 -25.45
CA ASN A 412 -4.39 28.45 -25.70
C ASN A 412 -4.27 29.44 -24.54
N VAL A 413 -3.79 30.65 -24.82
CA VAL A 413 -3.67 31.73 -23.84
C VAL A 413 -4.65 32.84 -24.15
N VAL A 414 -5.49 33.17 -23.16
CA VAL A 414 -6.42 34.31 -23.19
C VAL A 414 -5.97 35.31 -22.14
N GLU A 415 -5.89 36.58 -22.53
CA GLU A 415 -5.62 37.68 -21.60
C GLU A 415 -6.96 38.34 -21.24
N VAL A 416 -7.24 38.43 -19.95
CA VAL A 416 -8.50 38.96 -19.41
C VAL A 416 -8.21 40.22 -18.62
N GLY A 417 -9.17 41.16 -18.61
CA GLY A 417 -9.08 42.37 -17.81
C GLY A 417 -9.19 42.10 -16.30
N ILE A 418 -9.09 43.15 -15.50
CA ILE A 418 -9.38 43.10 -14.05
C ILE A 418 -10.85 43.50 -13.88
N SER A 419 -11.71 42.61 -13.36
CA SER A 419 -13.06 42.99 -12.91
C SER A 419 -13.17 42.93 -11.38
N GLU A 420 -13.95 43.84 -10.80
CA GLU A 420 -14.46 43.68 -9.44
C GLU A 420 -15.58 42.63 -9.45
N SER A 421 -15.21 41.36 -9.48
CA SER A 421 -16.19 40.26 -9.53
C SER A 421 -17.06 40.22 -8.27
N LYS A 422 -18.38 40.22 -8.46
CA LYS A 422 -19.38 39.99 -7.37
C LYS A 422 -19.33 38.58 -6.79
N MET A 423 -18.63 37.64 -7.43
CA MET A 423 -18.55 36.22 -7.05
C MET A 423 -17.20 35.83 -6.41
N GLY A 424 -16.32 36.79 -6.14
CA GLY A 424 -15.13 36.59 -5.32
C GLY A 424 -13.88 36.06 -6.02
N CYS A 425 -13.86 35.96 -7.36
CA CYS A 425 -12.64 35.70 -8.14
C CYS A 425 -12.53 36.70 -9.30
N PRO A 426 -11.43 37.45 -9.46
CA PRO A 426 -11.32 38.55 -10.41
C PRO A 426 -11.45 38.18 -11.89
N ILE A 427 -11.45 36.88 -12.22
CA ILE A 427 -11.42 36.37 -13.58
C ILE A 427 -12.63 35.49 -13.94
N ILE A 428 -13.52 35.19 -12.97
CA ILE A 428 -14.71 34.35 -13.25
C ILE A 428 -15.63 35.00 -14.27
N ASP A 429 -15.76 36.33 -14.25
CA ASP A 429 -16.69 37.05 -15.12
C ASP A 429 -16.26 37.05 -16.61
N PHE A 430 -15.04 36.59 -16.93
CA PHE A 430 -14.49 36.51 -18.29
C PHE A 430 -14.52 35.10 -18.89
N ILE A 431 -15.06 34.13 -18.16
CA ILE A 431 -15.16 32.71 -18.52
C ILE A 431 -16.63 32.39 -18.78
#